data_AF-A0A2W4U802-F1
#
_entry.id   AF-A0A2W4U802-F1
#
_cell.length_a   1.000
_cell.length_b   1.000
_cell.length_c   1.000
_cell.angle_alpha   90.00
_cell.angle_beta   90.00
_cell.angle_gamma   90.00
#
_symmetry.space_group_name_H-M   'P 1'
#
loop_
_entity.id
_entity.type
_entity.pdbx_description
1 polymer ?
#
loop_
_entity_poly.entity_id
_entity_poly.type
_entity_poly.pdbx_seq_one_letter_code
_entity_poly.pdbx_strand_id
1 'polypeptide(L)'
;MVRQRGVGLIEILVAVLILSLGLLGMAGLQANALKANQGSYTRSQAVMLSYYILDAMRADRSAAVGLSYNMNATCAPGAITTADLAGNTRRDWLTSLRAGLGDANTTCGAITCDALGNCSVSITWDDSRATGGTTQTLQTFQTRSRI
;
A
#
# COMPACT_ATOMS: atom_id res chain seq x y z
N MET A 1 -10.01 -52.18 43.52
CA MET A 1 -10.96 -51.23 42.91
C MET A 1 -10.34 -49.84 42.99
N VAL A 2 -9.93 -49.26 41.86
CA VAL A 2 -9.31 -47.93 41.83
C VAL A 2 -10.42 -46.88 41.98
N ARG A 3 -10.35 -46.09 43.05
CA ARG A 3 -11.34 -45.07 43.39
C ARG A 3 -11.10 -43.86 42.48
N GLN A 4 -11.99 -43.63 41.52
CA GLN A 4 -11.95 -42.44 40.66
C GLN A 4 -12.15 -41.21 41.55
N ARG A 5 -11.08 -40.45 41.80
CA ARG A 5 -11.17 -39.14 42.45
C ARG A 5 -11.69 -38.18 41.38
N GLY A 6 -12.95 -37.78 41.53
CA GLY A 6 -13.62 -36.88 40.58
C GLY A 6 -12.76 -35.65 40.31
N VAL A 7 -12.60 -35.35 39.03
CA VAL A 7 -12.02 -34.13 38.48
C VAL A 7 -12.66 -32.95 39.21
N GLY A 8 -11.89 -32.25 40.05
CA GLY A 8 -12.45 -31.21 40.92
C GLY A 8 -12.95 -30.03 40.09
N LEU A 9 -13.98 -29.31 40.56
CA LEU A 9 -14.49 -28.09 39.91
C LEU A 9 -13.37 -27.06 39.66
N ILE A 10 -12.33 -27.06 40.49
CA ILE A 10 -11.09 -26.28 40.34
C ILE A 10 -10.29 -26.68 39.09
N GLU A 11 -10.21 -27.95 38.75
CA GLU A 11 -9.44 -28.45 37.60
C GLU A 11 -10.06 -27.98 36.28
N ILE A 12 -11.39 -27.97 36.21
CA ILE A 12 -12.13 -27.43 35.05
C ILE A 12 -11.95 -25.91 34.96
N LEU A 13 -12.01 -25.18 36.09
CA LEU A 13 -11.76 -23.74 36.12
C LEU A 13 -10.34 -23.39 35.64
N VAL A 14 -9.33 -24.18 36.05
CA VAL A 14 -7.95 -24.02 35.59
C VAL A 14 -7.83 -24.34 34.09
N ALA A 15 -8.49 -25.40 33.61
CA ALA A 15 -8.49 -25.74 32.17
C ALA A 15 -9.13 -24.63 31.32
N VAL A 16 -10.28 -24.08 31.74
CA VAL A 16 -10.94 -22.96 31.06
C VAL A 16 -10.08 -21.69 31.12
N LEU A 17 -9.42 -21.41 32.24
CA LEU A 17 -8.50 -20.28 32.36
C LEU A 17 -7.36 -20.38 31.35
N ILE A 18 -6.65 -21.51 31.32
CA ILE A 18 -5.55 -21.74 30.36
C ILE A 18 -6.04 -21.63 28.92
N LEU A 19 -7.20 -22.24 28.60
CA LEU A 19 -7.80 -22.16 27.27
C LEU A 19 -8.14 -20.72 26.88
N SER A 20 -8.72 -19.94 27.79
CA SER A 20 -9.08 -18.55 27.53
C SER A 20 -7.85 -17.67 27.25
N LEU A 21 -6.75 -17.86 27.99
CA LEU A 21 -5.48 -17.18 27.75
C LEU A 21 -4.88 -17.59 26.39
N GLY A 22 -4.95 -18.88 26.04
CA GLY A 22 -4.49 -19.38 24.75
C GLY A 22 -5.27 -18.77 23.57
N LEU A 23 -6.59 -18.67 23.69
CA LEU A 23 -7.46 -18.06 22.67
C LEU A 23 -7.17 -16.56 22.52
N LEU A 24 -6.99 -15.81 23.61
CA LEU A 24 -6.59 -14.39 23.55
C LEU A 24 -5.22 -14.21 22.88
N GLY A 25 -4.26 -15.08 23.19
CA GLY A 25 -2.96 -15.08 22.53
C GLY A 25 -3.06 -15.28 21.03
N MET A 26 -3.84 -16.27 20.58
CA MET A 26 -4.08 -16.51 19.15
C MET A 26 -4.81 -15.35 18.46
N ALA A 27 -5.80 -14.73 19.12
CA ALA A 27 -6.49 -13.57 18.58
C ALA A 27 -5.53 -12.39 18.37
N GLY A 28 -4.61 -12.13 19.32
CA GLY A 28 -3.56 -11.13 19.17
C GLY A 28 -2.62 -11.41 18.00
N LEU A 29 -2.22 -12.67 17.80
CA LEU A 29 -1.40 -13.06 16.66
C LEU A 29 -2.14 -12.89 15.33
N GLN A 30 -3.42 -13.27 15.25
CA GLN A 30 -4.24 -13.09 14.06
C GLN A 30 -4.42 -11.60 13.69
N ALA A 31 -4.67 -10.74 14.68
CA ALA A 31 -4.78 -9.30 14.46
C ALA A 31 -3.47 -8.70 13.90
N ASN A 32 -2.32 -9.10 14.47
CA ASN A 32 -1.01 -8.67 13.98
C ASN A 32 -0.72 -9.19 12.57
N ALA A 33 -1.07 -10.45 12.29
CA ALA A 33 -0.91 -11.03 10.95
C ALA A 33 -1.73 -10.27 9.90
N LEU A 34 -2.99 -9.92 10.21
CA LEU A 34 -3.83 -9.13 9.30
C LEU A 34 -3.23 -7.76 9.00
N LYS A 35 -2.75 -7.07 10.05
CA LYS A 35 -2.08 -5.76 9.93
C LYS A 35 -0.84 -5.82 9.05
N ALA A 36 0.00 -6.84 9.24
CA ALA A 36 1.19 -7.06 8.41
C ALA A 36 0.81 -7.34 6.93
N ASN A 37 -0.19 -8.18 6.70
CA ASN A 37 -0.69 -8.48 5.35
C ASN A 37 -1.21 -7.23 4.64
N GLN A 38 -1.93 -6.35 5.34
CA GLN A 38 -2.42 -5.10 4.77
C GLN A 38 -1.28 -4.20 4.27
N GLY A 39 -0.21 -4.03 5.06
CA GLY A 39 0.96 -3.26 4.64
C GLY A 39 1.68 -3.86 3.43
N SER A 40 1.88 -5.18 3.43
CA SER A 40 2.44 -5.90 2.28
C SER A 40 1.60 -5.76 1.02
N TYR A 41 0.26 -5.81 1.15
CA TYR A 41 -0.67 -5.63 0.04
C TYR A 41 -0.59 -4.22 -0.54
N THR A 42 -0.61 -3.17 0.29
CA THR A 42 -0.48 -1.77 -0.16
C THR A 42 0.83 -1.54 -0.90
N ARG A 43 1.95 -2.06 -0.37
CA ARG A 43 3.26 -1.98 -1.04
C ARG A 43 3.26 -2.69 -2.39
N SER A 44 2.63 -3.87 -2.48
CA SER A 44 2.53 -4.61 -3.74
C SER A 44 1.70 -3.85 -4.78
N GLN A 45 0.61 -3.20 -4.37
CA GLN A 45 -0.16 -2.32 -5.25
C GLN A 45 0.65 -1.11 -5.73
N ALA A 46 1.44 -0.49 -4.85
CA ALA A 46 2.33 0.62 -5.23
C ALA A 46 3.32 0.19 -6.32
N VAL A 47 3.89 -1.02 -6.19
CA VAL A 47 4.78 -1.61 -7.20
C VAL A 47 4.06 -1.85 -8.52
N MET A 48 2.87 -2.48 -8.49
CA MET A 48 2.12 -2.72 -9.73
C MET A 48 1.74 -1.42 -10.44
N LEU A 49 1.31 -0.42 -9.69
CA LEU A 49 0.91 0.87 -10.25
C LEU A 49 2.12 1.69 -10.75
N SER A 50 3.33 1.49 -10.20
CA SER A 50 4.53 2.11 -10.75
C SER A 50 4.91 1.50 -12.11
N TYR A 51 4.81 0.18 -12.25
CA TYR A 51 5.05 -0.47 -13.54
C TYR A 51 3.97 -0.14 -14.57
N TYR A 52 2.71 -0.07 -14.16
CA TYR A 52 1.62 0.36 -15.03
C TYR A 52 1.91 1.69 -15.74
N ILE A 53 2.31 2.72 -14.99
CA ILE A 53 2.60 4.04 -15.60
C ILE A 53 3.90 4.04 -16.41
N LEU A 54 4.91 3.26 -16.00
CA LEU A 54 6.13 3.07 -16.79
C LEU A 54 5.83 2.43 -18.14
N ASP A 55 4.94 1.43 -18.17
CA ASP A 55 4.54 0.75 -19.40
C ASP A 55 3.66 1.63 -20.27
N ALA A 56 2.78 2.45 -19.67
CA ALA A 56 2.04 3.47 -20.41
C ALA A 56 2.97 4.51 -21.07
N MET A 57 4.04 4.93 -20.37
CA MET A 57 5.06 5.82 -20.94
C MET A 57 5.91 5.15 -22.02
N ARG A 58 6.12 3.82 -21.97
CA ARG A 58 6.76 3.07 -23.06
C ARG A 58 5.87 3.01 -24.30
N ALA A 59 4.56 2.87 -24.10
CA ALA A 59 3.60 2.89 -25.19
C ALA A 59 3.54 4.28 -25.86
N ASP A 60 3.61 5.36 -25.08
CA ASP A 60 3.69 6.75 -25.57
C ASP A 60 5.10 7.34 -25.37
N ARG A 61 6.11 6.66 -25.92
CA ARG A 61 7.52 7.03 -25.76
C ARG A 61 7.81 8.44 -26.26
N SER A 62 7.16 8.87 -27.34
CA SER A 62 7.32 10.21 -27.90
C SER A 62 6.96 11.30 -26.91
N ALA A 63 5.83 11.19 -26.21
CA ALA A 63 5.41 12.19 -25.24
C ALA A 63 6.23 12.11 -23.95
N ALA A 64 6.69 10.91 -23.57
CA ALA A 64 7.50 10.73 -22.38
C ALA A 64 8.92 11.31 -22.53
N VAL A 65 9.58 11.09 -23.67
CA VAL A 65 10.85 11.75 -24.01
C VAL A 65 10.65 13.26 -24.25
N GLY A 66 9.47 13.63 -24.75
CA GLY A 66 9.00 15.03 -24.85
C GLY A 66 8.64 15.69 -23.51
N LEU A 67 8.83 14.99 -22.38
CA LEU A 67 8.60 15.46 -21.01
C LEU A 67 7.12 15.75 -20.66
N SER A 68 6.16 15.36 -21.50
CA SER A 68 4.73 15.57 -21.27
C SER A 68 4.20 14.82 -20.03
N TYR A 69 4.87 13.73 -19.64
CA TYR A 69 4.54 12.95 -18.44
C TYR A 69 5.15 13.53 -17.16
N ASN A 70 6.08 14.49 -17.24
CA ASN A 70 6.72 15.04 -16.05
C ASN A 70 5.69 15.77 -15.19
N MET A 71 5.74 15.50 -13.89
CA MET A 71 4.94 16.22 -12.90
C MET A 71 5.58 16.14 -11.52
N ASN A 72 5.47 17.24 -10.79
CA ASN A 72 5.79 17.28 -9.37
C ASN A 72 4.84 16.39 -8.58
N ALA A 73 5.23 16.06 -7.35
CA ALA A 73 4.40 15.30 -6.44
C ALA A 73 3.04 16.00 -6.27
N THR A 74 1.97 15.31 -6.67
CA THR A 74 0.59 15.75 -6.49
C THR A 74 -0.24 14.60 -5.94
N CYS A 75 -1.22 14.93 -5.12
CA CYS A 75 -2.18 13.98 -4.55
C CYS A 75 -3.58 14.20 -5.16
N ALA A 76 -3.73 15.23 -6.01
CA ALA A 76 -4.99 15.67 -6.58
C ALA A 76 -5.02 15.40 -8.10
N PRO A 77 -5.78 14.39 -8.57
CA PRO A 77 -5.95 14.15 -10.01
C PRO A 77 -6.48 15.37 -10.76
N GLY A 78 -7.34 16.17 -10.11
CA GLY A 78 -7.90 17.41 -10.67
C GLY A 78 -6.88 18.54 -10.89
N ALA A 79 -5.67 18.44 -10.32
CA ALA A 79 -4.60 19.38 -10.62
C ALA A 79 -4.01 19.17 -12.03
N ILE A 80 -4.29 18.02 -12.66
CA ILE A 80 -3.84 17.72 -14.03
C ILE A 80 -4.92 18.18 -15.01
N THR A 81 -4.72 19.36 -15.57
CA THR A 81 -5.67 20.02 -16.47
C THR A 81 -5.41 19.76 -17.95
N THR A 82 -4.27 19.17 -18.31
CA THR A 82 -3.98 18.83 -19.72
C THR A 82 -4.92 17.74 -20.21
N ALA A 83 -5.46 17.93 -21.41
CA ALA A 83 -6.46 17.04 -22.01
C ALA A 83 -5.86 16.10 -23.08
N ASP A 84 -4.53 16.00 -23.13
CA ASP A 84 -3.79 15.07 -23.97
C ASP A 84 -3.76 13.65 -23.38
N LEU A 85 -3.26 12.68 -24.17
CA LEU A 85 -3.12 11.29 -23.74
C LEU A 85 -2.29 11.19 -22.44
N ALA A 86 -1.17 11.93 -22.35
CA ALA A 86 -0.32 11.95 -21.17
C ALA A 86 -1.04 12.54 -19.93
N GLY A 87 -1.82 13.61 -20.10
CA GLY A 87 -2.66 14.19 -19.05
C GLY A 87 -3.70 13.21 -18.51
N ASN A 88 -4.47 12.59 -19.41
CA ASN A 88 -5.48 11.61 -19.03
C ASN A 88 -4.86 10.39 -18.36
N THR A 89 -3.77 9.84 -18.91
CA THR A 89 -3.04 8.71 -18.32
C THR A 89 -2.56 9.01 -16.91
N ARG A 90 -1.98 10.21 -16.67
CA ARG A 90 -1.55 10.62 -15.33
C ARG A 90 -2.73 10.75 -14.36
N ARG A 91 -3.86 11.32 -14.81
CA ARG A 91 -5.08 11.46 -14.00
C ARG A 91 -5.65 10.11 -13.60
N ASP A 92 -5.70 9.17 -14.54
CA ASP A 92 -6.19 7.81 -14.31
C ASP A 92 -5.26 7.03 -13.36
N TRP A 93 -3.94 7.20 -13.55
CA TRP A 93 -2.93 6.65 -12.65
C TRP A 93 -3.08 7.16 -11.21
N LEU A 94 -3.18 8.48 -11.03
CA LEU A 94 -3.40 9.08 -9.70
C LEU A 94 -4.73 8.66 -9.06
N THR A 95 -5.79 8.53 -9.86
CA THR A 95 -7.07 8.03 -9.38
C THR A 95 -6.95 6.58 -8.90
N SER A 96 -6.21 5.75 -9.64
CA SER A 96 -5.94 4.36 -9.29
C SER A 96 -5.06 4.23 -8.04
N LEU A 97 -4.05 5.10 -7.88
CA LEU A 97 -3.24 5.17 -6.67
C LEU A 97 -4.13 5.43 -5.44
N ARG A 98 -5.02 6.42 -5.52
CA ARG A 98 -5.93 6.78 -4.42
C ARG A 98 -6.91 5.66 -4.09
N ALA A 99 -7.40 4.96 -5.11
CA ALA A 99 -8.31 3.84 -4.92
C ALA A 99 -7.61 2.61 -4.31
N GLY A 100 -6.37 2.33 -4.71
CA GLY A 100 -5.64 1.14 -4.30
C GLY A 100 -4.90 1.27 -2.97
N LEU A 101 -4.18 2.39 -2.76
CA LEU A 101 -3.33 2.57 -1.57
C LEU A 101 -4.08 3.17 -0.38
N GLY A 102 -5.25 3.75 -0.62
CA GLY A 102 -6.06 4.43 0.38
C GLY A 102 -5.60 5.86 0.64
N ASP A 103 -6.38 6.58 1.46
CA ASP A 103 -6.20 7.99 1.81
C ASP A 103 -5.91 8.92 0.62
N ALA A 104 -7.01 9.48 0.11
CA ALA A 104 -7.06 10.34 -1.06
C ALA A 104 -6.22 11.62 -0.95
N ASN A 105 -5.86 12.04 0.27
CA ASN A 105 -5.16 13.31 0.50
C ASN A 105 -3.67 13.15 0.74
N THR A 106 -3.21 11.95 1.13
CA THR A 106 -1.81 11.66 1.44
C THR A 106 -1.14 10.77 0.40
N THR A 107 -1.94 10.09 -0.44
CA THR A 107 -1.43 9.32 -1.58
C THR A 107 -1.12 10.22 -2.77
N CYS A 108 0.16 10.38 -3.04
CA CYS A 108 0.69 11.30 -4.04
C CYS A 108 1.61 10.59 -5.03
N GLY A 109 1.59 11.03 -6.29
CA GLY A 109 2.45 10.53 -7.35
C GLY A 109 3.30 11.64 -7.95
N ALA A 110 4.55 11.33 -8.31
CA ALA A 110 5.42 12.21 -9.10
C ALA A 110 6.10 11.41 -10.21
N ILE A 111 6.35 12.05 -11.35
CA ILE A 111 7.02 11.45 -12.50
C ILE A 111 8.08 12.42 -12.99
N THR A 112 9.30 11.93 -13.15
CA THR A 112 10.42 12.69 -13.68
C THR A 112 11.14 11.87 -14.73
N CYS A 113 11.02 12.27 -15.99
CA CYS A 113 11.76 11.73 -17.12
C CYS A 113 12.81 12.74 -17.63
N ASP A 114 13.87 12.22 -18.24
CA ASP A 114 14.83 12.98 -19.03
C ASP A 114 14.58 12.81 -20.54
N ALA A 115 15.25 13.64 -21.36
CA ALA A 115 15.17 13.58 -22.82
C ALA A 115 15.87 12.33 -23.43
N LEU A 116 16.48 11.48 -22.60
CA LEU A 116 17.12 10.21 -23.01
C LEU A 116 16.20 9.01 -22.73
N GLY A 117 15.02 9.23 -22.15
CA GLY A 117 14.05 8.20 -21.80
C GLY A 117 14.33 7.50 -20.47
N ASN A 118 15.12 8.10 -19.57
CA ASN A 118 15.22 7.59 -18.19
C ASN A 118 14.14 8.26 -17.34
N CYS A 119 13.20 7.45 -16.86
CA CYS A 119 12.07 7.90 -16.05
C CYS A 119 12.18 7.38 -14.61
N SER A 120 11.87 8.24 -13.66
CA SER A 120 11.72 7.94 -12.23
C SER A 120 10.28 8.21 -11.83
N VAL A 121 9.64 7.19 -11.28
CA VAL A 121 8.27 7.26 -10.76
C VAL A 121 8.33 7.17 -9.23
N SER A 122 7.72 8.15 -8.59
CA SER A 122 7.62 8.29 -7.14
C SER A 122 6.17 8.09 -6.72
N ILE A 123 5.93 7.20 -5.76
CA ILE A 123 4.63 7.04 -5.12
C ILE A 123 4.82 7.20 -3.62
N THR A 124 4.07 8.10 -3.01
CA THR A 124 4.06 8.34 -1.56
C THR A 124 2.67 8.06 -1.03
N TRP A 125 2.54 7.36 0.09
CA TRP A 125 1.26 7.09 0.76
C TRP A 125 1.43 7.02 2.29
N ASP A 126 0.33 7.16 3.04
CA ASP A 126 0.34 6.95 4.48
C ASP A 126 0.19 5.45 4.84
N ASP A 127 1.17 4.92 5.57
CA ASP A 127 1.22 3.53 6.04
C ASP A 127 0.91 3.40 7.55
N SER A 128 0.32 4.44 8.17
CA SER A 128 -0.02 4.47 9.61
C SER A 128 -0.88 3.28 10.06
N ARG A 129 -1.71 2.76 9.15
CA ARG A 129 -2.55 1.57 9.37
C ARG A 129 -1.73 0.30 9.57
N ALA A 130 -0.64 0.13 8.83
CA ALA A 130 0.24 -1.02 8.95
C ALA A 130 1.16 -0.93 10.18
N THR A 131 1.44 0.28 10.69
CA THR A 131 2.22 0.50 11.92
C THR A 131 1.34 0.57 13.17
N GLY A 132 0.04 0.83 13.02
CA GLY A 132 -0.95 0.95 14.10
C GLY A 132 -0.69 2.13 15.04
N GLY A 133 0.06 3.12 14.55
CA GLY A 133 0.23 4.40 15.22
C GLY A 133 -0.87 5.38 14.80
N THR A 134 -1.11 6.39 15.64
CA THR A 134 -1.97 7.55 15.31
C THR A 134 -1.21 8.64 14.55
N THR A 135 0.12 8.50 14.44
CA THR A 135 0.99 9.39 13.67
C THR A 135 1.05 8.93 12.22
N GLN A 136 0.89 9.86 11.28
CA GLN A 136 1.08 9.59 9.86
C GLN A 136 2.50 9.08 9.61
N THR A 137 2.60 7.94 8.93
CA THR A 137 3.89 7.36 8.53
C THR A 137 3.92 7.29 7.02
N LEU A 138 4.43 8.35 6.40
CA LEU A 138 4.54 8.44 4.95
C LEU A 138 5.64 7.49 4.45
N GLN A 139 5.26 6.57 3.57
CA GLN A 139 6.17 5.69 2.85
C GLN A 139 6.32 6.20 1.42
N THR A 140 7.54 6.18 0.91
CA THR A 140 7.83 6.56 -0.47
C THR A 140 8.49 5.39 -1.19
N PHE A 141 7.91 5.01 -2.32
CA PHE A 141 8.44 4.02 -3.22
C PHE A 141 8.89 4.69 -4.52
N GLN A 142 10.13 4.42 -4.94
CA GLN A 142 10.72 4.94 -6.18
C GLN A 142 11.02 3.79 -7.12
N THR A 143 10.57 3.89 -8.37
CA THR A 143 10.99 2.99 -9.45
C THR A 143 11.66 3.80 -10.53
N ARG A 144 12.87 3.38 -10.94
CA ARG A 144 13.59 3.98 -12.06
C ARG A 144 13.63 2.98 -13.20
N SER A 145 13.32 3.44 -14.40
CA SER A 145 13.38 2.62 -15.59
C SER A 145 13.68 3.43 -16.84
N ARG A 146 14.31 2.77 -17.81
CA ARG A 146 14.44 3.30 -19.16
C ARG A 146 13.23 2.88 -19.98
N ILE A 147 12.66 3.84 -20.72
CA ILE A 147 11.50 3.67 -21.60
C ILE A 147 11.89 3.69 -23.08
#